data_AF-A0A7L6WP86-F1
#
_entry.id   AF-A0A7L6WP86-F1
#
_cell.length_a   1.000
_cell.length_b   1.000
_cell.length_c   1.000
_cell.angle_alpha   90.00
_cell.angle_beta   90.00
_cell.angle_gamma   90.00
#
_symmetry.space_group_name_H-M   'P 1'
#
loop_
_entity.id
_entity.type
_entity.pdbx_description
1 polymer ?
#
loop_
_entity_poly.entity_id
_entity_poly.type
_entity_poly.pdbx_seq_one_letter_code
_entity_poly.pdbx_strand_id
1 'polypeptide(L)'
;MVNSKFNSVFSKKDNTKTFKAPKALRKRLNLDAPKGYSYELMEGTDDMYVLRSKKDPKENSFQARFMFPLEFEGMEIHNINELLEAMYRTQKAFVLDKSLQNEPPTIIHLGASGITEQTIFPVDKLPKLEPLEIKVGNMEVSLPIKRVPYPSLTEIKIVSDRNHLINLGIILNEKSGETHIEVSLNYENLTTLDDYFNNIEIIRSFFKSGMKILNKSLKPNKAQVKVFEKNHNFLEALKQIQDYFETSFDFPQKIDNDDVYFTKILFESFINNRIVSIKNKSEISFSFDKEKFNTSEHTLEKGAELGVIIPKELTLMIFGAELQFLEYRIYPRMIFNSIVDEKADELQVIFEFPEESRYFVKYSLDSIDDFDMSTTGKEIFNSTDVSINIEKINFRTLNEK
;
A
#
# COMPACT_ATOMS: atom_id res chain seq x y z
N MET A 1 -12.73 -27.76 -59.11
CA MET A 1 -13.69 -28.26 -58.10
C MET A 1 -13.31 -27.65 -56.77
N VAL A 2 -14.09 -26.90 -56.01
CA VAL A 2 -15.43 -26.30 -56.12
C VAL A 2 -15.31 -24.97 -55.38
N ASN A 3 -15.58 -23.83 -56.05
CA ASN A 3 -15.73 -22.57 -55.33
C ASN A 3 -17.00 -22.69 -54.46
N SER A 4 -16.81 -22.78 -53.15
CA SER A 4 -17.88 -22.78 -52.18
C SER A 4 -18.70 -21.48 -52.34
N LYS A 5 -20.00 -21.64 -52.62
CA LYS A 5 -21.00 -20.55 -52.69
C LYS A 5 -21.21 -19.82 -51.36
N PHE A 6 -20.49 -20.19 -50.29
CA PHE A 6 -20.57 -19.54 -48.99
C PHE A 6 -19.69 -18.28 -48.86
N ASN A 7 -18.60 -18.19 -49.62
CA ASN A 7 -17.68 -17.04 -49.55
C ASN A 7 -18.12 -15.83 -50.40
N SER A 8 -19.14 -15.96 -51.28
CA SER A 8 -19.65 -14.83 -52.07
C SER A 8 -20.72 -14.01 -51.35
N VAL A 9 -21.15 -14.41 -50.15
CA VAL A 9 -22.17 -13.69 -49.37
C VAL A 9 -21.53 -12.69 -48.39
N PHE A 10 -20.29 -12.95 -47.95
CA PHE A 10 -19.57 -12.09 -47.01
C PHE A 10 -18.50 -11.21 -47.67
N SER A 11 -18.13 -11.46 -48.92
CA SER A 11 -17.40 -10.49 -49.73
C SER A 11 -18.36 -9.48 -50.36
N LYS A 12 -19.10 -8.74 -49.54
CA LYS A 12 -19.48 -7.39 -49.98
C LYS A 12 -18.15 -6.65 -50.09
N LYS A 13 -17.68 -6.46 -51.33
CA LYS A 13 -17.04 -5.19 -51.65
C LYS A 13 -17.98 -4.16 -51.05
N ASP A 14 -17.57 -3.51 -49.97
CA ASP A 14 -18.20 -2.28 -49.56
C ASP A 14 -18.06 -1.37 -50.77
N ASN A 15 -19.13 -1.33 -51.56
CA ASN A 15 -19.50 -0.15 -52.28
C ASN A 15 -19.56 0.91 -51.18
N THR A 16 -18.44 1.58 -50.94
CA THR A 16 -18.39 2.91 -50.37
C THR A 16 -19.26 3.74 -51.30
N LYS A 17 -20.57 3.70 -51.05
CA LYS A 17 -21.49 4.74 -51.43
C LYS A 17 -20.88 5.96 -50.79
N THR A 18 -20.06 6.69 -51.54
CA THR A 18 -19.62 8.04 -51.21
C THR A 18 -20.89 8.74 -50.73
N PHE A 19 -20.97 9.03 -49.43
CA PHE A 19 -22.11 9.72 -48.88
C PHE A 19 -22.18 11.06 -49.62
N LYS A 20 -23.11 11.18 -50.57
CA LYS A 20 -23.30 12.42 -51.30
C LYS A 20 -24.09 13.34 -50.38
N ALA A 21 -23.34 14.13 -49.61
CA ALA A 21 -23.84 15.28 -48.86
C ALA A 21 -25.04 15.92 -49.59
N PRO A 22 -26.21 16.08 -48.93
CA PRO A 22 -27.38 16.69 -49.55
C PRO A 22 -27.00 18.02 -50.21
N LYS A 23 -27.29 18.17 -51.51
CA LYS A 23 -26.88 19.36 -52.31
C LYS A 23 -27.33 20.67 -51.65
N ALA A 24 -28.49 20.68 -51.00
CA ALA A 24 -29.03 21.85 -50.30
C ALA A 24 -28.18 22.25 -49.09
N LEU A 25 -27.71 21.29 -48.30
CA LEU A 25 -26.86 21.50 -47.13
C LEU A 25 -25.49 22.03 -47.52
N ARG A 26 -24.84 21.40 -48.52
CA ARG A 26 -23.58 21.90 -49.07
C ARG A 26 -23.72 23.31 -49.64
N LYS A 27 -24.82 23.60 -50.33
CA LYS A 27 -25.11 24.95 -50.86
C LYS A 27 -25.25 25.97 -49.72
N ARG A 28 -25.94 25.61 -48.63
CA ARG A 28 -26.11 26.48 -47.46
C ARG A 28 -24.79 26.77 -46.74
N LEU A 29 -24.02 25.75 -46.40
CA LEU A 29 -22.70 25.92 -45.77
C LEU A 29 -21.76 26.80 -46.60
N ASN A 30 -21.81 26.66 -47.93
CA ASN A 30 -20.97 27.45 -48.84
C ASN A 30 -21.44 28.90 -49.07
N LEU A 31 -22.63 29.30 -48.60
CA LEU A 31 -23.03 30.72 -48.60
C LEU A 31 -22.22 31.51 -47.57
N ASP A 32 -21.90 30.87 -46.45
CA ASP A 32 -21.17 31.48 -45.34
C ASP A 32 -19.64 31.27 -45.45
N ALA A 33 -19.18 30.64 -46.54
CA ALA A 33 -17.75 30.39 -46.77
C ALA A 33 -17.02 31.67 -47.24
N PRO A 34 -15.80 31.95 -46.75
CA PRO A 34 -15.01 33.10 -47.19
C PRO A 34 -14.68 33.04 -48.69
N LYS A 35 -14.46 34.20 -49.31
CA LYS A 35 -14.10 34.29 -50.72
C LYS A 35 -12.82 33.48 -51.01
N GLY A 36 -12.94 32.49 -51.89
CA GLY A 36 -11.84 31.59 -52.26
C GLY A 36 -11.85 30.23 -51.55
N TYR A 37 -12.80 29.99 -50.65
CA TYR A 37 -12.93 28.73 -49.90
C TYR A 37 -14.30 28.06 -50.13
N SER A 38 -14.40 26.78 -49.76
CA SER A 38 -15.65 26.03 -49.71
C SER A 38 -15.62 24.93 -48.67
N TYR A 39 -16.75 24.67 -48.03
CA TYR A 39 -16.94 23.52 -47.16
C TYR A 39 -17.15 22.24 -47.98
N GLU A 40 -16.38 21.21 -47.62
CA GLU A 40 -16.43 19.87 -48.20
C GLU A 40 -16.52 18.82 -47.10
N LEU A 41 -17.20 17.71 -47.37
CA LEU A 41 -17.28 16.60 -46.42
C LEU A 41 -15.86 16.03 -46.20
N MET A 42 -15.46 15.84 -44.94
CA MET A 42 -14.19 15.22 -44.60
C MET A 42 -14.20 13.77 -45.06
N GLU A 43 -13.13 13.32 -45.69
CA GLU A 43 -13.01 11.94 -46.12
C GLU A 43 -13.07 11.00 -44.90
N GLY A 44 -13.90 9.96 -45.00
CA GLY A 44 -14.10 9.00 -43.91
C GLY A 44 -15.14 9.38 -42.85
N THR A 45 -15.87 10.49 -43.03
CA THR A 45 -16.94 10.91 -42.09
C THR A 45 -18.26 11.20 -42.80
N ASP A 46 -19.36 11.12 -42.06
CA ASP A 46 -20.73 11.29 -42.60
C ASP A 46 -21.33 12.67 -42.26
N ASP A 47 -20.76 13.37 -41.27
CA ASP A 47 -21.31 14.58 -40.68
C ASP A 47 -20.30 15.74 -40.53
N MET A 48 -19.01 15.53 -40.85
CA MET A 48 -17.98 16.56 -40.64
C MET A 48 -17.61 17.25 -41.95
N TYR A 49 -17.68 18.58 -41.98
CA TYR A 49 -17.32 19.41 -43.12
C TYR A 49 -16.09 20.25 -42.81
N VAL A 50 -15.13 20.30 -43.72
CA VAL A 50 -13.89 21.06 -43.59
C VAL A 50 -13.88 22.18 -44.62
N LEU A 51 -13.50 23.39 -44.20
CA LEU A 51 -13.26 24.51 -45.09
C LEU A 51 -11.98 24.24 -45.88
N ARG A 52 -12.05 24.18 -47.21
CA ARG A 52 -10.92 23.96 -48.12
C ARG A 52 -10.71 25.13 -49.07
N SER A 53 -9.45 25.37 -49.43
CA SER A 53 -9.09 26.34 -50.48
C SER A 53 -9.55 25.84 -51.84
N LYS A 54 -10.21 26.72 -52.62
CA LYS A 54 -10.57 26.41 -54.02
C LYS A 54 -9.35 26.33 -54.94
N LYS A 55 -8.20 26.90 -54.53
CA LYS A 55 -6.95 26.88 -55.31
C LYS A 55 -6.13 25.63 -55.06
N ASP A 56 -6.17 25.10 -53.84
CA ASP A 56 -5.51 23.84 -53.47
C ASP A 56 -6.46 22.96 -52.65
N PRO A 57 -7.24 22.08 -53.31
CA PRO A 57 -8.19 21.21 -52.63
C PRO A 57 -7.54 20.13 -51.77
N LYS A 58 -6.24 19.84 -51.98
CA LYS A 58 -5.53 18.75 -51.30
C LYS A 58 -4.93 19.19 -49.97
N GLU A 59 -4.73 20.49 -49.78
CA GLU A 59 -4.29 21.05 -48.51
C GLU A 59 -5.47 21.03 -47.52
N ASN A 60 -5.33 20.25 -46.44
CA ASN A 60 -6.23 20.36 -45.30
C ASN A 60 -5.93 21.70 -44.61
N SER A 61 -6.73 22.72 -44.87
CA SER A 61 -6.59 24.01 -44.20
C SER A 61 -7.17 23.96 -42.79
N PHE A 62 -6.66 23.08 -41.92
CA PHE A 62 -6.93 23.21 -40.48
C PHE A 62 -6.10 24.37 -39.91
N GLN A 63 -6.66 25.58 -39.94
CA GLN A 63 -6.11 26.74 -39.26
C GLN A 63 -6.85 26.93 -37.93
N ALA A 64 -6.19 26.61 -36.82
CA ALA A 64 -6.56 27.08 -35.49
C ALA A 64 -5.68 28.31 -35.16
N ARG A 65 -6.28 29.36 -34.59
CA ARG A 65 -5.53 30.55 -34.14
C ARG A 65 -5.28 30.41 -32.66
N PHE A 66 -4.01 30.29 -32.29
CA PHE A 66 -3.59 30.27 -30.90
C PHE A 66 -3.11 31.68 -30.53
N MET A 67 -3.62 32.19 -29.41
CA MET A 67 -3.04 33.36 -28.76
C MET A 67 -2.05 32.87 -27.72
N PHE A 68 -0.81 33.35 -27.82
CA PHE A 68 0.25 33.09 -26.86
C PHE A 68 0.62 34.39 -26.13
N PRO A 69 1.05 34.33 -24.85
CA PRO A 69 1.15 33.12 -24.05
C PRO A 69 -0.23 32.56 -23.64
N LEU A 70 -0.30 31.25 -23.40
CA LEU A 70 -1.47 30.58 -22.83
C LEU A 70 -1.05 29.63 -21.71
N GLU A 71 -1.98 29.29 -20.82
CA GLU A 71 -1.74 28.31 -19.76
C GLU A 71 -2.20 26.90 -20.20
N PHE A 72 -1.38 25.89 -19.96
CA PHE A 72 -1.73 24.49 -20.18
C PHE A 72 -1.13 23.59 -19.10
N GLU A 73 -1.99 22.87 -18.36
CA GLU A 73 -1.58 21.96 -17.27
C GLU A 73 -0.63 22.66 -16.25
N GLY A 74 -0.88 23.94 -15.97
CA GLY A 74 -0.07 24.76 -15.05
C GLY A 74 1.23 25.32 -15.63
N MET A 75 1.48 25.17 -16.94
CA MET A 75 2.64 25.72 -17.64
C MET A 75 2.25 26.94 -18.48
N GLU A 76 3.09 27.98 -18.48
CA GLU A 76 2.97 29.12 -19.40
C GLU A 76 3.64 28.77 -20.75
N ILE A 77 2.83 28.71 -21.81
CA ILE A 77 3.20 28.28 -23.15
C ILE A 77 3.29 29.49 -24.06
N HIS A 78 4.43 29.70 -24.70
CA HIS A 78 4.72 30.91 -25.49
C HIS A 78 4.58 30.71 -26.99
N ASN A 79 4.52 29.47 -27.47
CA ASN A 79 4.43 29.14 -28.88
C ASN A 79 3.86 27.73 -29.11
N ILE A 80 3.55 27.42 -30.37
CA ILE A 80 2.95 26.13 -30.76
C ILE A 80 3.87 24.94 -30.49
N ASN A 81 5.19 25.10 -30.57
CA ASN A 81 6.12 24.00 -30.31
C ASN A 81 6.11 23.64 -28.82
N GLU A 82 6.09 24.63 -27.93
CA GLU A 82 5.91 24.41 -26.50
C GLU A 82 4.56 23.78 -26.18
N LEU A 83 3.49 24.15 -26.90
CA LEU A 83 2.19 23.53 -26.72
C LEU A 83 2.21 22.04 -27.09
N LEU A 84 2.74 21.71 -28.27
CA LEU A 84 2.85 20.32 -28.73
C LEU A 84 3.75 19.50 -27.81
N GLU A 85 4.86 20.07 -27.36
CA GLU A 85 5.76 19.45 -26.40
C GLU A 85 5.06 19.22 -25.05
N ALA A 86 4.35 20.22 -24.52
CA ALA A 86 3.61 20.11 -23.28
C ALA A 86 2.54 19.02 -23.37
N MET A 87 1.77 18.96 -24.46
CA MET A 87 0.77 17.92 -24.72
C MET A 87 1.39 16.53 -24.77
N TYR A 88 2.54 16.38 -25.44
CA TYR A 88 3.28 15.12 -25.45
C TYR A 88 3.78 14.75 -24.05
N ARG A 89 4.32 15.69 -23.28
CA ARG A 89 4.89 15.43 -21.95
C ARG A 89 3.84 15.10 -20.90
N THR A 90 2.67 15.72 -20.96
CA THR A 90 1.55 15.43 -20.07
C THR A 90 0.65 14.32 -20.60
N GLN A 91 0.82 13.92 -21.86
CA GLN A 91 -0.07 13.00 -22.57
C GLN A 91 -1.54 13.47 -22.47
N LYS A 92 -1.76 14.79 -22.42
CA LYS A 92 -3.06 15.45 -22.33
C LYS A 92 -3.41 16.12 -23.63
N ALA A 93 -4.69 16.13 -23.92
CA ALA A 93 -5.24 16.72 -25.12
C ALA A 93 -5.52 18.21 -24.89
N PHE A 94 -5.27 19.05 -25.89
CA PHE A 94 -5.60 20.47 -25.84
C PHE A 94 -7.01 20.69 -26.38
N VAL A 95 -7.88 21.30 -25.58
CA VAL A 95 -9.25 21.64 -25.98
C VAL A 95 -9.25 23.02 -26.62
N LEU A 96 -9.65 23.09 -27.89
CA LEU A 96 -9.82 24.32 -28.64
C LEU A 96 -11.18 24.93 -28.27
N ASP A 97 -11.16 25.90 -27.36
CA ASP A 97 -12.33 26.74 -27.07
C ASP A 97 -12.87 27.39 -28.36
N LYS A 98 -14.18 27.65 -28.40
CA LYS A 98 -14.86 28.33 -29.51
C LYS A 98 -14.21 29.67 -29.88
N SER A 99 -13.63 30.39 -28.91
CA SER A 99 -12.92 31.65 -29.13
C SER A 99 -11.63 31.51 -29.94
N LEU A 100 -11.01 30.32 -29.96
CA LEU A 100 -9.77 30.00 -30.68
C LEU A 100 -10.02 29.42 -32.09
N GLN A 101 -11.29 29.23 -32.45
CA GLN A 101 -11.72 28.73 -33.75
C GLN A 101 -12.08 29.92 -34.65
N ASN A 102 -11.61 29.93 -35.91
CA ASN A 102 -11.88 31.04 -36.84
C ASN A 102 -13.40 31.31 -36.98
N GLU A 103 -13.77 32.56 -37.19
CA GLU A 103 -15.07 32.90 -37.80
C GLU A 103 -14.86 33.12 -39.31
N PRO A 104 -15.43 32.29 -40.20
CA PRO A 104 -16.24 31.09 -39.93
C PRO A 104 -15.38 29.85 -39.60
N PRO A 105 -15.96 28.85 -38.90
CA PRO A 105 -15.24 27.70 -38.34
C PRO A 105 -14.58 26.86 -39.44
N THR A 106 -13.33 26.47 -39.21
CA THR A 106 -12.57 25.67 -40.16
C THR A 106 -13.13 24.24 -40.34
N ILE A 107 -13.80 23.70 -39.31
CA ILE A 107 -14.49 22.40 -39.35
C ILE A 107 -15.88 22.57 -38.73
N ILE A 108 -16.90 21.98 -39.35
CA ILE A 108 -18.29 21.98 -38.91
C ILE A 108 -18.74 20.53 -38.74
N HIS A 109 -19.19 20.16 -37.54
CA HIS A 109 -19.93 18.93 -37.31
C HIS A 109 -21.43 19.17 -37.47
N LEU A 110 -22.11 18.30 -38.21
CA LEU A 110 -23.56 18.29 -38.33
C LEU A 110 -24.18 17.35 -37.28
N GLY A 111 -23.89 17.66 -36.01
CA GLY A 111 -24.62 17.16 -34.83
C GLY A 111 -25.58 18.22 -34.28
N ALA A 112 -26.37 17.87 -33.26
CA ALA A 112 -27.51 18.64 -32.76
C ALA A 112 -27.22 20.05 -32.19
N SER A 113 -25.97 20.55 -32.16
CA SER A 113 -25.62 21.72 -31.32
C SER A 113 -24.55 22.70 -31.85
N GLY A 114 -24.23 22.72 -33.15
CA GLY A 114 -23.32 23.72 -33.73
C GLY A 114 -21.83 23.39 -33.58
N ILE A 115 -20.94 24.40 -33.68
CA ILE A 115 -19.47 24.25 -33.59
C ILE A 115 -19.12 23.49 -32.29
N THR A 116 -18.65 22.25 -32.43
CA THR A 116 -18.21 21.40 -31.32
C THR A 116 -16.79 21.78 -30.89
N GLU A 117 -16.50 21.66 -29.61
CA GLU A 117 -15.13 21.76 -29.09
C GLU A 117 -14.26 20.76 -29.84
N GLN A 118 -13.13 21.24 -30.37
CA GLN A 118 -12.17 20.37 -31.05
C GLN A 118 -11.04 20.07 -30.10
N THR A 119 -10.55 18.83 -30.12
CA THR A 119 -9.46 18.42 -29.25
C THR A 119 -8.27 18.00 -30.08
N ILE A 120 -7.11 18.56 -29.78
CA ILE A 120 -5.84 18.10 -30.35
C ILE A 120 -5.27 17.09 -29.37
N PHE A 121 -5.00 15.87 -29.82
CA PHE A 121 -4.38 14.83 -29.01
C PHE A 121 -2.87 14.78 -29.26
N PRO A 122 -2.07 14.40 -28.25
CA PRO A 122 -0.67 14.07 -28.49
C PRO A 122 -0.58 12.89 -29.45
N VAL A 123 0.29 13.00 -30.45
CA VAL A 123 0.41 12.01 -31.53
C VAL A 123 1.19 10.78 -31.04
N ASP A 124 2.17 10.99 -30.16
CA ASP A 124 3.12 9.97 -29.73
C ASP A 124 2.93 9.57 -28.27
N LYS A 125 3.14 8.28 -28.02
CA LYS A 125 3.25 7.74 -26.65
C LYS A 125 4.68 7.94 -26.14
N LEU A 126 4.80 8.04 -24.82
CA LEU A 126 6.11 8.07 -24.17
C LEU A 126 6.93 6.82 -24.53
N PRO A 127 8.25 6.96 -24.74
CA PRO A 127 9.11 5.86 -25.13
C PRO A 127 9.18 4.80 -24.03
N LYS A 128 9.34 3.54 -24.45
CA LYS A 128 9.73 2.47 -23.53
C LYS A 128 11.19 2.66 -23.14
N LEU A 129 11.50 2.44 -21.87
CA LEU A 129 12.85 2.50 -21.32
C LEU A 129 13.30 1.08 -20.99
N GLU A 130 14.58 0.81 -21.20
CA GLU A 130 15.23 -0.40 -20.68
C GLU A 130 15.31 -0.33 -19.15
N PRO A 131 15.36 -1.49 -18.45
CA PRO A 131 15.61 -1.53 -17.02
C PRO A 131 16.87 -0.75 -16.62
N LEU A 132 16.82 -0.10 -15.46
CA LEU A 132 17.93 0.64 -14.90
C LEU A 132 18.74 -0.25 -13.96
N GLU A 133 20.02 -0.45 -14.28
CA GLU A 133 20.95 -1.12 -13.38
C GLU A 133 21.33 -0.21 -12.20
N ILE A 134 21.05 -0.68 -10.99
CA ILE A 134 21.35 0.03 -9.74
C ILE A 134 22.19 -0.85 -8.81
N LYS A 135 22.94 -0.23 -7.90
CA LYS A 135 23.65 -0.96 -6.84
C LYS A 135 22.97 -0.76 -5.49
N VAL A 136 22.70 -1.86 -4.79
CA VAL A 136 22.21 -1.87 -3.40
C VAL A 136 23.28 -2.56 -2.56
N GLY A 137 24.06 -1.78 -1.81
CA GLY A 137 25.32 -2.28 -1.25
C GLY A 137 26.24 -2.86 -2.34
N ASN A 138 26.51 -4.16 -2.25
CA ASN A 138 27.36 -4.87 -3.21
C ASN A 138 26.58 -5.56 -4.33
N MET A 139 25.25 -5.51 -4.29
CA MET A 139 24.39 -6.22 -5.23
C MET A 139 24.04 -5.35 -6.42
N GLU A 140 24.01 -5.93 -7.61
CA GLU A 140 23.49 -5.31 -8.82
C GLU A 140 22.04 -5.75 -9.01
N VAL A 141 21.14 -4.78 -9.17
CA VAL A 141 19.70 -5.03 -9.31
C VAL A 141 19.23 -4.33 -10.57
N SER A 142 18.60 -5.09 -11.45
CA SER A 142 17.98 -4.58 -12.67
C SER A 142 16.56 -4.12 -12.35
N LEU A 143 16.32 -2.81 -12.43
CA LEU A 143 15.06 -2.20 -12.02
C LEU A 143 14.23 -1.77 -13.24
N PRO A 144 13.08 -2.42 -13.54
CA PRO A 144 12.20 -1.97 -14.60
C PRO A 144 11.69 -0.55 -14.31
N ILE A 145 11.86 0.34 -15.28
CA ILE A 145 11.48 1.76 -15.18
C ILE A 145 10.63 2.20 -16.36
N LYS A 146 9.85 3.26 -16.17
CA LYS A 146 9.06 3.90 -17.23
C LYS A 146 9.01 5.41 -17.05
N ARG A 147 8.96 6.13 -18.16
CA ARG A 147 8.60 7.54 -18.16
C ARG A 147 7.11 7.68 -17.87
N VAL A 148 6.76 8.63 -17.00
CA VAL A 148 5.37 8.98 -16.72
C VAL A 148 5.09 10.42 -17.13
N PRO A 149 3.82 10.77 -17.40
CA PRO A 149 3.44 12.13 -17.69
C PRO A 149 3.91 13.11 -16.60
N TYR A 150 4.44 14.25 -17.02
CA TYR A 150 4.95 15.27 -16.09
C TYR A 150 4.80 16.68 -16.69
N PRO A 151 4.15 17.63 -15.97
CA PRO A 151 3.89 18.98 -16.47
C PRO A 151 5.12 19.89 -16.33
N SER A 152 6.10 19.70 -17.23
CA SER A 152 7.27 20.57 -17.33
C SER A 152 7.81 20.56 -18.75
N LEU A 153 8.20 21.72 -19.29
CA LEU A 153 8.85 21.82 -20.61
C LEU A 153 10.33 21.41 -20.59
N THR A 154 10.93 21.26 -19.42
CA THR A 154 12.38 21.00 -19.28
C THR A 154 12.69 19.75 -18.51
N GLU A 155 11.71 19.20 -17.79
CA GLU A 155 11.91 18.05 -16.92
C GLU A 155 11.10 16.84 -17.39
N ILE A 156 11.63 15.66 -17.09
CA ILE A 156 10.94 14.39 -17.25
C ILE A 156 10.89 13.66 -15.92
N LYS A 157 9.84 12.87 -15.74
CA LYS A 157 9.68 11.99 -14.58
C LYS A 157 9.76 10.53 -15.01
N ILE A 158 10.65 9.79 -14.35
CA ILE A 158 10.84 8.35 -14.52
C ILE A 158 10.53 7.70 -13.18
N VAL A 159 9.78 6.59 -13.21
CA VAL A 159 9.45 5.82 -12.00
C VAL A 159 9.73 4.34 -12.24
N SER A 160 10.04 3.60 -11.17
CA SER A 160 10.11 2.14 -11.24
C SER A 160 8.72 1.49 -11.33
N ASP A 161 8.71 0.21 -11.68
CA ASP A 161 7.52 -0.62 -11.55
C ASP A 161 7.08 -0.73 -10.08
N ARG A 162 5.77 -0.59 -9.85
CA ARG A 162 5.18 -0.65 -8.50
C ARG A 162 5.30 -2.05 -7.90
N ASN A 163 5.33 -3.10 -8.73
CA ASN A 163 5.44 -4.48 -8.28
C ASN A 163 6.86 -4.86 -7.83
N HIS A 164 7.85 -3.96 -7.99
CA HIS A 164 9.20 -4.20 -7.50
C HIS A 164 9.34 -3.72 -6.05
N LEU A 165 10.16 -4.40 -5.24
CA LEU A 165 10.47 -4.00 -3.86
C LEU A 165 11.11 -2.60 -3.73
N ILE A 166 11.68 -2.07 -4.81
CA ILE A 166 12.37 -0.78 -4.80
C ILE A 166 11.49 0.21 -5.55
N ASN A 167 11.01 1.22 -4.83
CA ASN A 167 10.32 2.36 -5.40
C ASN A 167 11.34 3.45 -5.72
N LEU A 168 11.47 3.81 -6.98
CA LEU A 168 12.38 4.82 -7.48
C LEU A 168 11.58 5.90 -8.20
N GLY A 169 11.84 7.15 -7.85
CA GLY A 169 11.42 8.34 -8.58
C GLY A 169 12.64 9.13 -9.05
N ILE A 170 12.71 9.45 -10.33
CA ILE A 170 13.73 10.33 -10.91
C ILE A 170 13.03 11.50 -11.58
N ILE A 171 13.43 12.72 -11.23
CA ILE A 171 13.13 13.93 -12.01
C ILE A 171 14.43 14.39 -12.64
N LEU A 172 14.47 14.41 -13.97
CA LEU A 172 15.64 14.82 -14.75
C LEU A 172 15.32 16.09 -15.52
N ASN A 173 16.12 17.13 -15.32
CA ASN A 173 16.10 18.34 -16.15
C ASN A 173 16.98 18.11 -17.39
N GLU A 174 16.37 18.04 -18.56
CA GLU A 174 17.05 17.75 -19.82
C GLU A 174 17.93 18.91 -20.32
N LYS A 175 17.69 20.14 -19.82
CA LYS A 175 18.50 21.31 -20.18
C LYS A 175 19.77 21.44 -19.33
N SER A 176 19.63 21.31 -18.00
CA SER A 176 20.76 21.45 -17.08
C SER A 176 21.50 20.14 -16.79
N GLY A 177 20.86 19.01 -17.04
CA GLY A 177 21.33 17.69 -16.61
C GLY A 177 21.14 17.42 -15.11
N GLU A 178 20.51 18.34 -14.38
CA GLU A 178 20.24 18.18 -12.96
C GLU A 178 19.25 17.03 -12.72
N THR A 179 19.53 16.21 -11.71
CA THR A 179 18.73 15.03 -11.40
C THR A 179 18.32 15.02 -9.93
N HIS A 180 17.04 14.98 -9.65
CA HIS A 180 16.51 14.67 -8.33
C HIS A 180 16.12 13.19 -8.26
N ILE A 181 16.53 12.49 -7.20
CA ILE A 181 16.32 11.06 -7.05
C ILE A 181 15.69 10.81 -5.68
N GLU A 182 14.56 10.13 -5.68
CA GLU A 182 13.85 9.66 -4.48
C GLU A 182 13.79 8.14 -4.52
N VAL A 183 14.11 7.50 -3.39
CA VAL A 183 14.09 6.04 -3.28
C VAL A 183 13.51 5.62 -1.95
N SER A 184 12.64 4.60 -2.00
CA SER A 184 12.15 3.89 -0.82
C SER A 184 11.98 2.40 -1.13
N LEU A 185 11.76 1.60 -0.08
CA LEU A 185 11.32 0.22 -0.21
C LEU A 185 9.79 0.19 -0.26
N ASN A 186 9.23 -0.61 -1.17
CA ASN A 186 7.80 -0.83 -1.29
C ASN A 186 7.41 -2.11 -0.54
N TYR A 187 7.10 -1.96 0.75
CA TYR A 187 6.65 -3.07 1.59
C TYR A 187 5.22 -3.53 1.28
N GLU A 188 4.44 -2.79 0.50
CA GLU A 188 3.10 -3.22 0.06
C GLU A 188 3.16 -4.47 -0.82
N ASN A 189 4.33 -4.77 -1.42
CA ASN A 189 4.55 -5.98 -2.21
C ASN A 189 4.86 -7.21 -1.36
N LEU A 190 5.08 -7.05 -0.05
CA LEU A 190 5.29 -8.17 0.87
C LEU A 190 3.93 -8.60 1.40
N THR A 191 3.56 -9.84 1.10
CA THR A 191 2.27 -10.42 1.53
C THR A 191 2.48 -11.24 2.80
N THR A 192 3.54 -12.03 2.84
CA THR A 192 3.87 -12.93 3.96
C THR A 192 5.17 -12.51 4.64
N LEU A 193 5.36 -12.95 5.88
CA LEU A 193 6.64 -12.78 6.59
C LEU A 193 7.80 -13.42 5.81
N ASP A 194 7.57 -14.54 5.13
CA ASP A 194 8.59 -15.18 4.30
C ASP A 194 9.01 -14.31 3.11
N ASP A 195 8.11 -13.51 2.52
CA ASP A 195 8.47 -12.54 1.47
C ASP A 195 9.52 -11.53 1.96
N TYR A 196 9.40 -11.08 3.22
CA TYR A 196 10.39 -10.20 3.83
C TYR A 196 11.77 -10.87 3.93
N PHE A 197 11.82 -12.12 4.41
CA PHE A 197 13.07 -12.85 4.58
C PHE A 197 13.68 -13.30 3.24
N ASN A 198 12.86 -13.63 2.24
CA ASN A 198 13.32 -13.88 0.87
C ASN A 198 14.00 -12.65 0.25
N ASN A 199 13.63 -11.45 0.69
CA ASN A 199 14.19 -10.18 0.22
C ASN A 199 15.18 -9.53 1.20
N ILE A 200 15.57 -10.22 2.27
CA ILE A 200 16.29 -9.59 3.39
C ILE A 200 17.64 -9.02 2.96
N GLU A 201 18.32 -9.64 2.00
CA GLU A 201 19.62 -9.15 1.53
C GLU A 201 19.50 -7.77 0.89
N ILE A 202 18.47 -7.52 0.08
CA ILE A 202 18.17 -6.20 -0.52
C ILE A 202 17.82 -5.21 0.57
N ILE A 203 16.87 -5.57 1.45
CA ILE A 203 16.37 -4.69 2.51
C ILE A 203 17.51 -4.28 3.46
N ARG A 204 18.30 -5.25 3.92
CA ARG A 204 19.44 -5.01 4.80
C ARG A 204 20.52 -4.17 4.13
N SER A 205 20.83 -4.46 2.86
CA SER A 205 21.81 -3.67 2.10
C SER A 205 21.35 -2.22 1.91
N PHE A 206 20.05 -1.99 1.70
CA PHE A 206 19.45 -0.66 1.62
C PHE A 206 19.71 0.14 2.92
N PHE A 207 19.46 -0.45 4.09
CA PHE A 207 19.62 0.25 5.38
C PHE A 207 21.06 0.27 5.92
N LYS A 208 21.93 -0.66 5.55
CA LYS A 208 23.33 -0.70 6.07
C LYS A 208 24.31 -0.01 5.14
N SER A 209 24.19 -0.25 3.84
CA SER A 209 25.17 0.21 2.83
C SER A 209 24.64 1.36 1.98
N GLY A 210 23.32 1.47 1.82
CA GLY A 210 22.69 2.41 0.92
C GLY A 210 22.75 1.95 -0.53
N MET A 211 22.46 2.89 -1.43
CA MET A 211 22.33 2.63 -2.86
C MET A 211 23.22 3.55 -3.69
N LYS A 212 23.56 3.10 -4.90
CA LYS A 212 24.18 3.93 -5.93
C LYS A 212 23.34 3.89 -7.20
N ILE A 213 22.92 5.07 -7.65
CA ILE A 213 22.10 5.29 -8.84
C ILE A 213 22.69 6.46 -9.61
N LEU A 214 22.96 6.31 -10.92
CA LEU A 214 23.47 7.40 -11.78
C LEU A 214 24.67 8.16 -11.16
N ASN A 215 25.63 7.42 -10.59
CA ASN A 215 26.79 7.93 -9.84
C ASN A 215 26.49 8.71 -8.54
N LYS A 216 25.24 8.88 -8.15
CA LYS A 216 24.84 9.42 -6.84
C LYS A 216 24.76 8.30 -5.81
N SER A 217 25.31 8.54 -4.62
CA SER A 217 25.19 7.63 -3.48
C SER A 217 24.10 8.12 -2.54
N LEU A 218 23.13 7.26 -2.28
CA LEU A 218 22.01 7.49 -1.38
C LEU A 218 22.23 6.65 -0.14
N LYS A 219 22.49 7.28 1.00
CA LYS A 219 22.72 6.58 2.26
C LYS A 219 21.57 6.85 3.23
N PRO A 220 21.10 5.83 3.95
CA PRO A 220 20.11 6.01 4.99
C PRO A 220 20.71 6.83 6.14
N ASN A 221 19.88 7.64 6.76
CA ASN A 221 20.27 8.38 7.95
C ASN A 221 20.23 7.48 9.20
N LYS A 222 20.88 7.92 10.29
CA LYS A 222 20.97 7.16 11.54
C LYS A 222 19.60 6.78 12.14
N ALA A 223 18.57 7.62 11.95
CA ALA A 223 17.23 7.35 12.47
C ALA A 223 16.57 6.21 11.69
N GLN A 224 16.68 6.22 10.35
CA GLN A 224 16.20 5.15 9.47
C GLN A 224 16.85 3.81 9.83
N VAL A 225 18.17 3.78 10.05
CA VAL A 225 18.89 2.57 10.47
C VAL A 225 18.36 2.04 11.81
N LYS A 226 18.17 2.92 12.81
CA LYS A 226 17.65 2.49 14.13
C LYS A 226 16.23 1.91 14.03
N VAL A 227 15.37 2.52 13.23
CA VAL A 227 14.00 2.02 13.01
C VAL A 227 14.04 0.66 12.32
N PHE A 228 14.87 0.52 11.29
CA PHE A 228 15.08 -0.77 10.62
C PHE A 228 15.53 -1.86 11.58
N GLU A 229 16.60 -1.65 12.36
CA GLU A 229 17.12 -2.66 13.29
C GLU A 229 16.07 -3.05 14.35
N LYS A 230 15.31 -2.08 14.88
CA LYS A 230 14.23 -2.38 15.83
C LYS A 230 13.15 -3.26 15.21
N ASN A 231 12.70 -2.92 14.00
CA ASN A 231 11.66 -3.67 13.30
C ASN A 231 12.19 -5.05 12.86
N HIS A 232 13.44 -5.13 12.42
CA HIS A 232 14.07 -6.38 12.00
C HIS A 232 14.13 -7.39 13.16
N ASN A 233 14.59 -6.97 14.34
CA ASN A 233 14.62 -7.85 15.52
C ASN A 233 13.22 -8.38 15.88
N PHE A 234 12.18 -7.56 15.72
CA PHE A 234 10.80 -7.98 15.94
C PHE A 234 10.36 -9.02 14.88
N LEU A 235 10.66 -8.78 13.60
CA LEU A 235 10.33 -9.71 12.52
C LEU A 235 11.12 -11.04 12.64
N GLU A 236 12.36 -11.01 13.12
CA GLU A 236 13.13 -12.22 13.44
C GLU A 236 12.51 -13.02 14.59
N ALA A 237 11.97 -12.33 15.61
CA ALA A 237 11.23 -12.97 16.69
C ALA A 237 9.96 -13.66 16.15
N LEU A 238 9.22 -12.96 15.28
CA LEU A 238 8.05 -13.53 14.62
C LEU A 238 8.42 -14.73 13.75
N LYS A 239 9.56 -14.69 13.05
CA LYS A 239 10.00 -15.83 12.24
C LYS A 239 10.30 -17.06 13.09
N GLN A 240 10.94 -16.89 14.23
CA GLN A 240 11.17 -17.99 15.18
C GLN A 240 9.86 -18.57 15.72
N ILE A 241 8.88 -17.72 16.03
CA ILE A 241 7.54 -18.17 16.45
C ILE A 241 6.85 -18.90 15.28
N GLN A 242 6.90 -18.34 14.08
CA GLN A 242 6.32 -18.95 12.87
C GLN A 242 6.89 -20.36 12.65
N ASP A 243 8.20 -20.51 12.77
CA ASP A 243 8.89 -21.79 12.60
C ASP A 243 8.57 -22.77 13.74
N TYR A 244 8.46 -22.30 14.99
CA TYR A 244 8.08 -23.14 16.14
C TYR A 244 6.68 -23.74 16.00
N PHE A 245 5.72 -22.94 15.52
CA PHE A 245 4.33 -23.35 15.33
C PHE A 245 4.05 -23.97 13.96
N GLU A 246 5.05 -24.07 13.09
CA GLU A 246 4.92 -24.55 11.72
C GLU A 246 3.76 -23.86 10.96
N THR A 247 3.65 -22.54 11.12
CA THR A 247 2.55 -21.74 10.54
C THR A 247 3.07 -20.72 9.51
N SER A 248 2.17 -19.90 8.94
CA SER A 248 2.51 -18.80 8.05
C SER A 248 1.91 -17.51 8.59
N PHE A 249 2.74 -16.47 8.76
CA PHE A 249 2.28 -15.15 9.14
C PHE A 249 2.21 -14.21 7.92
N ASP A 250 1.17 -13.40 7.88
CA ASP A 250 1.08 -12.25 7.00
C ASP A 250 2.19 -11.23 7.35
N PHE A 251 2.68 -10.51 6.35
CA PHE A 251 3.64 -9.44 6.60
C PHE A 251 2.97 -8.27 7.33
N PRO A 252 3.50 -7.82 8.48
CA PRO A 252 2.91 -6.71 9.21
C PRO A 252 3.19 -5.37 8.52
N GLN A 253 2.20 -4.86 7.79
CA GLN A 253 2.25 -3.51 7.21
C GLN A 253 2.29 -2.42 8.29
N LYS A 254 1.74 -2.72 9.46
CA LYS A 254 1.80 -1.89 10.66
C LYS A 254 1.97 -2.81 11.87
N ILE A 255 2.75 -2.34 12.84
CA ILE A 255 2.97 -3.01 14.12
C ILE A 255 2.44 -2.08 15.21
N ASP A 256 1.48 -2.55 16.00
CA ASP A 256 0.97 -1.81 17.15
C ASP A 256 1.52 -2.32 18.49
N ASN A 257 1.00 -1.79 19.60
CA ASN A 257 1.49 -2.16 20.92
C ASN A 257 1.02 -3.55 21.35
N ASP A 258 -0.15 -4.00 20.89
CA ASP A 258 -0.73 -5.29 21.24
C ASP A 258 0.03 -6.39 20.50
N ASP A 259 0.33 -6.16 19.22
CA ASP A 259 1.24 -7.01 18.42
C ASP A 259 2.55 -7.26 19.17
N VAL A 260 3.21 -6.19 19.63
CA VAL A 260 4.47 -6.29 20.37
C VAL A 260 4.28 -6.98 21.71
N TYR A 261 3.18 -6.69 22.42
CA TYR A 261 2.87 -7.28 23.71
C TYR A 261 2.71 -8.80 23.61
N PHE A 262 1.86 -9.29 22.71
CA PHE A 262 1.63 -10.72 22.54
C PHE A 262 2.84 -11.45 21.98
N THR A 263 3.53 -10.84 21.00
CA THR A 263 4.77 -11.42 20.46
C THR A 263 5.83 -11.61 21.54
N LYS A 264 5.96 -10.66 22.48
CA LYS A 264 6.89 -10.80 23.62
C LYS A 264 6.56 -12.01 24.49
N ILE A 265 5.28 -12.23 24.79
CA ILE A 265 4.87 -13.35 25.64
C ILE A 265 5.01 -14.68 24.89
N LEU A 266 4.63 -14.73 23.61
CA LEU A 266 4.86 -15.90 22.74
C LEU A 266 6.35 -16.24 22.65
N PHE A 267 7.18 -15.25 22.33
CA PHE A 267 8.62 -15.43 22.18
C PHE A 267 9.25 -15.94 23.48
N GLU A 268 8.96 -15.31 24.62
CA GLU A 268 9.52 -15.77 25.88
C GLU A 268 8.98 -17.14 26.29
N SER A 269 7.69 -17.43 26.06
CA SER A 269 7.08 -18.70 26.47
C SER A 269 7.55 -19.89 25.64
N PHE A 270 7.66 -19.74 24.32
CA PHE A 270 7.91 -20.86 23.41
C PHE A 270 9.34 -20.93 22.88
N ILE A 271 10.00 -19.79 22.65
CA ILE A 271 11.37 -19.75 22.14
C ILE A 271 12.38 -19.77 23.29
N ASN A 272 12.20 -18.92 24.30
CA ASN A 272 13.10 -18.84 25.45
C ASN A 272 12.67 -19.72 26.64
N ASN A 273 11.46 -20.28 26.62
CA ASN A 273 10.85 -21.04 27.73
C ASN A 273 10.95 -20.33 29.09
N ARG A 274 10.56 -19.06 29.14
CA ARG A 274 10.61 -18.20 30.31
C ARG A 274 9.25 -17.54 30.58
N ILE A 275 8.97 -17.36 31.86
CA ILE A 275 7.82 -16.60 32.35
C ILE A 275 8.03 -15.09 32.16
N VAL A 276 7.00 -14.38 31.71
CA VAL A 276 7.00 -12.92 31.58
C VAL A 276 6.37 -12.29 32.81
N SER A 277 7.03 -11.29 33.41
CA SER A 277 6.49 -10.52 34.54
C SER A 277 5.99 -9.15 34.10
N ILE A 278 4.82 -8.77 34.60
CA ILE A 278 4.09 -7.56 34.23
C ILE A 278 3.69 -6.82 35.51
N LYS A 279 3.80 -5.49 35.51
CA LYS A 279 3.45 -4.67 36.67
C LYS A 279 1.96 -4.84 36.99
N ASN A 280 1.62 -5.10 38.25
CA ASN A 280 0.24 -5.17 38.70
C ASN A 280 -0.42 -3.78 38.70
N LYS A 281 -1.75 -3.78 38.61
CA LYS A 281 -2.56 -2.66 39.09
C LYS A 281 -2.60 -2.69 40.62
N SER A 282 -3.21 -1.70 41.26
CA SER A 282 -3.38 -1.70 42.73
C SER A 282 -4.33 -2.79 43.22
N GLU A 283 -5.26 -3.21 42.37
CA GLU A 283 -6.37 -4.09 42.74
C GLU A 283 -6.77 -4.99 41.57
N ILE A 284 -7.36 -6.15 41.87
CA ILE A 284 -8.04 -7.04 40.93
C ILE A 284 -9.33 -7.56 41.57
N SER A 285 -10.34 -7.76 40.72
CA SER A 285 -11.58 -8.43 41.11
C SER A 285 -11.79 -9.69 40.27
N PHE A 286 -12.22 -10.76 40.94
CA PHE A 286 -12.70 -11.97 40.30
C PHE A 286 -14.21 -12.07 40.47
N SER A 287 -14.92 -12.44 39.40
CA SER A 287 -16.38 -12.61 39.43
C SER A 287 -16.70 -14.11 39.45
N PHE A 288 -17.62 -14.50 40.32
CA PHE A 288 -18.08 -15.87 40.49
C PHE A 288 -19.60 -15.95 40.40
N ASP A 289 -20.11 -17.02 39.77
CA ASP A 289 -21.52 -17.36 39.80
C ASP A 289 -21.92 -17.74 41.23
N LYS A 290 -22.95 -17.10 41.79
CA LYS A 290 -23.39 -17.36 43.17
C LYS A 290 -23.78 -18.81 43.42
N GLU A 291 -24.39 -19.47 42.44
CA GLU A 291 -24.79 -20.87 42.53
C GLU A 291 -23.59 -21.83 42.69
N LYS A 292 -22.40 -21.40 42.25
CA LYS A 292 -21.17 -22.19 42.30
C LYS A 292 -20.22 -21.77 43.43
N PHE A 293 -20.48 -20.63 44.07
CA PHE A 293 -19.62 -20.06 45.11
C PHE A 293 -20.23 -20.29 46.50
N ASN A 294 -19.76 -21.32 47.21
CA ASN A 294 -20.22 -21.61 48.56
C ASN A 294 -19.47 -20.76 49.59
N THR A 295 -20.04 -19.61 49.97
CA THR A 295 -19.48 -18.71 51.00
C THR A 295 -19.33 -19.38 52.38
N SER A 296 -20.05 -20.48 52.63
CA SER A 296 -19.99 -21.25 53.89
C SER A 296 -18.78 -22.18 54.00
N GLU A 297 -18.17 -22.58 52.87
CA GLU A 297 -17.03 -23.51 52.83
C GLU A 297 -15.68 -22.79 52.69
N HIS A 298 -15.68 -21.52 52.27
CA HIS A 298 -14.48 -20.74 51.99
C HIS A 298 -14.52 -19.37 52.66
N THR A 299 -14.15 -19.32 53.95
CA THR A 299 -13.98 -18.05 54.67
C THR A 299 -12.57 -17.51 54.46
N LEU A 300 -12.44 -16.43 53.70
CA LEU A 300 -11.22 -15.63 53.64
C LEU A 300 -11.32 -14.47 54.63
N GLU A 301 -10.38 -14.40 55.57
CA GLU A 301 -10.28 -13.25 56.47
C GLU A 301 -9.67 -12.06 55.74
N LYS A 302 -10.21 -10.85 55.97
CA LYS A 302 -9.64 -9.62 55.40
C LYS A 302 -8.15 -9.51 55.77
N GLY A 303 -7.31 -9.30 54.77
CA GLY A 303 -5.85 -9.27 54.91
C GLY A 303 -5.17 -10.63 54.65
N ALA A 304 -5.91 -11.70 54.42
CA ALA A 304 -5.33 -13.00 54.07
C ALA A 304 -4.52 -12.92 52.76
N GLU A 305 -3.33 -13.51 52.78
CA GLU A 305 -2.42 -13.54 51.63
C GLU A 305 -2.54 -14.85 50.87
N LEU A 306 -2.66 -14.75 49.55
CA LEU A 306 -2.90 -15.90 48.68
C LEU A 306 -2.03 -15.80 47.43
N GLY A 307 -1.53 -16.95 46.98
CA GLY A 307 -0.97 -17.14 45.64
C GLY A 307 -2.01 -17.78 44.74
N VAL A 308 -2.24 -17.23 43.55
CA VAL A 308 -3.26 -17.71 42.62
C VAL A 308 -2.64 -17.99 41.26
N ILE A 309 -3.01 -19.13 40.66
CA ILE A 309 -2.74 -19.45 39.26
C ILE A 309 -4.08 -19.63 38.57
N ILE A 310 -4.25 -18.95 37.45
CA ILE A 310 -5.45 -19.00 36.62
C ILE A 310 -5.05 -19.55 35.27
N PRO A 311 -5.26 -20.85 35.01
CA PRO A 311 -5.18 -21.41 33.67
C PRO A 311 -6.40 -20.95 32.87
N LYS A 312 -6.17 -20.52 31.63
CA LYS A 312 -7.24 -20.09 30.72
C LYS A 312 -6.87 -20.44 29.29
N GLU A 313 -7.75 -21.16 28.60
CA GLU A 313 -7.60 -21.37 27.16
C GLU A 313 -7.66 -20.03 26.43
N LEU A 314 -6.69 -19.79 25.55
CA LEU A 314 -6.56 -18.57 24.79
C LEU A 314 -6.37 -18.90 23.31
N THR A 315 -7.27 -18.36 22.50
CA THR A 315 -7.10 -18.27 21.05
C THR A 315 -6.63 -16.87 20.71
N LEU A 316 -5.48 -16.77 20.07
CA LEU A 316 -4.89 -15.51 19.64
C LEU A 316 -4.85 -15.46 18.11
N MET A 317 -5.50 -14.44 17.54
CA MET A 317 -5.34 -14.09 16.13
C MET A 317 -4.16 -13.11 16.00
N ILE A 318 -3.08 -13.54 15.36
CA ILE A 318 -1.87 -12.73 15.20
C ILE A 318 -1.31 -12.89 13.78
N PHE A 319 -1.11 -11.78 13.09
CA PHE A 319 -0.60 -11.74 11.70
C PHE A 319 -1.25 -12.76 10.75
N GLY A 320 -2.58 -12.81 10.74
CA GLY A 320 -3.33 -13.70 9.84
C GLY A 320 -3.41 -15.16 10.29
N ALA A 321 -2.70 -15.55 11.35
CA ALA A 321 -2.73 -16.90 11.89
C ALA A 321 -3.53 -16.98 13.19
N GLU A 322 -4.18 -18.12 13.40
CA GLU A 322 -4.84 -18.49 14.65
C GLU A 322 -3.91 -19.41 15.46
N LEU A 323 -3.57 -19.00 16.68
CA LEU A 323 -2.79 -19.80 17.62
C LEU A 323 -3.63 -20.10 18.85
N GLN A 324 -3.61 -21.36 19.30
CA GLN A 324 -4.35 -21.82 20.47
C GLN A 324 -3.38 -22.37 21.51
N PHE A 325 -3.54 -21.93 22.76
CA PHE A 325 -2.67 -22.34 23.87
C PHE A 325 -3.33 -22.05 25.22
N LEU A 326 -2.77 -22.62 26.28
CA LEU A 326 -3.17 -22.36 27.65
C LEU A 326 -2.36 -21.17 28.21
N GLU A 327 -3.05 -20.12 28.64
CA GLU A 327 -2.48 -19.00 29.39
C GLU A 327 -2.50 -19.29 30.88
N TYR A 328 -1.33 -19.30 31.51
CA TYR A 328 -1.20 -19.28 32.96
C TYR A 328 -0.97 -17.85 33.43
N ARG A 329 -1.97 -17.25 34.11
CA ARG A 329 -1.77 -16.02 34.87
C ARG A 329 -1.46 -16.35 36.31
N ILE A 330 -0.32 -15.89 36.79
CA ILE A 330 0.16 -16.20 38.13
C ILE A 330 0.26 -14.91 38.92
N TYR A 331 -0.41 -14.88 40.06
CA TYR A 331 -0.37 -13.82 41.05
C TYR A 331 0.26 -14.40 42.31
N PRO A 332 1.57 -14.21 42.55
CA PRO A 332 2.23 -14.88 43.66
C PRO A 332 1.74 -14.42 45.03
N ARG A 333 1.24 -13.18 45.10
CA ARG A 333 0.77 -12.58 46.34
C ARG A 333 -0.38 -11.61 46.06
N MET A 334 -1.55 -11.97 46.56
CA MET A 334 -2.78 -11.19 46.56
C MET A 334 -3.26 -11.07 48.00
N ILE A 335 -3.79 -9.91 48.37
CA ILE A 335 -4.30 -9.65 49.72
C ILE A 335 -5.81 -9.54 49.62
N PHE A 336 -6.54 -10.47 50.25
CA PHE A 336 -7.99 -10.45 50.24
C PHE A 336 -8.51 -9.18 50.94
N ASN A 337 -9.40 -8.44 50.27
CA ASN A 337 -9.97 -7.20 50.81
C ASN A 337 -11.43 -7.38 51.23
N SER A 338 -12.28 -7.76 50.29
CA SER A 338 -13.72 -7.83 50.50
C SER A 338 -14.42 -8.70 49.46
N ILE A 339 -15.67 -9.05 49.78
CA ILE A 339 -16.63 -9.63 48.86
C ILE A 339 -17.75 -8.60 48.64
N VAL A 340 -18.05 -8.32 47.37
CA VAL A 340 -19.15 -7.44 46.96
C VAL A 340 -20.25 -8.30 46.36
N ASP A 341 -21.40 -8.30 47.02
CA ASP A 341 -22.59 -9.05 46.66
C ASP A 341 -23.74 -8.08 46.32
N GLU A 342 -23.60 -7.38 45.18
CA GLU A 342 -24.56 -6.36 44.74
C GLU A 342 -25.34 -6.78 43.48
N LYS A 343 -24.84 -7.76 42.73
CA LYS A 343 -25.48 -8.24 41.49
C LYS A 343 -26.39 -9.42 41.79
N ALA A 344 -27.44 -9.62 40.97
CA ALA A 344 -28.43 -10.68 41.19
C ALA A 344 -27.78 -12.07 41.24
N ASP A 345 -26.92 -12.40 40.26
CA ASP A 345 -26.43 -13.76 40.04
C ASP A 345 -24.90 -13.92 40.17
N GLU A 346 -24.19 -12.80 40.37
CA GLU A 346 -22.72 -12.76 40.45
C GLU A 346 -22.26 -12.19 41.79
N LEU A 347 -21.14 -12.71 42.27
CA LEU A 347 -20.43 -12.21 43.44
C LEU A 347 -19.00 -11.80 43.03
N GLN A 348 -18.54 -10.64 43.48
CA GLN A 348 -17.20 -10.16 43.20
C GLN A 348 -16.30 -10.31 44.42
N VAL A 349 -15.15 -10.95 44.24
CA VAL A 349 -14.12 -11.09 45.27
C VAL A 349 -12.97 -10.14 44.91
N ILE A 350 -12.70 -9.20 45.81
CA ILE A 350 -11.74 -8.12 45.60
C ILE A 350 -10.44 -8.43 46.34
N PHE A 351 -9.33 -8.24 45.62
CA PHE A 351 -7.99 -8.39 46.15
C PHE A 351 -7.15 -7.15 45.87
N GLU A 352 -6.42 -6.72 46.89
CA GLU A 352 -5.39 -5.71 46.77
C GLU A 352 -4.05 -6.36 46.48
N PHE A 353 -3.19 -5.63 45.78
CA PHE A 353 -1.83 -6.03 45.50
C PHE A 353 -0.84 -5.23 46.34
N PRO A 354 0.24 -5.85 46.85
CA PRO A 354 1.34 -5.09 47.45
C PRO A 354 1.91 -4.05 46.48
N GLU A 355 2.42 -2.94 47.01
CA GLU A 355 3.11 -1.93 46.21
C GLU A 355 4.24 -2.54 45.38
N GLU A 356 4.35 -2.11 44.11
CA GLU A 356 5.33 -2.60 43.14
C GLU A 356 5.29 -4.11 42.85
N SER A 357 4.22 -4.80 43.24
CA SER A 357 4.03 -6.21 42.89
C SER A 357 3.83 -6.41 41.38
N ARG A 358 4.07 -7.65 40.95
CA ARG A 358 3.96 -8.07 39.55
C ARG A 358 3.10 -9.32 39.46
N TYR A 359 2.38 -9.45 38.36
CA TYR A 359 1.83 -10.74 37.94
C TYR A 359 2.68 -11.30 36.81
N PHE A 360 2.46 -12.57 36.53
CA PHE A 360 3.29 -13.33 35.63
C PHE A 360 2.41 -14.06 34.63
N VAL A 361 2.91 -14.19 33.41
CA VAL A 361 2.21 -14.84 32.30
C VAL A 361 3.15 -15.86 31.66
N LYS A 362 2.61 -17.04 31.39
CA LYS A 362 3.24 -18.06 30.55
C LYS A 362 2.20 -18.69 29.63
N TYR A 363 2.56 -18.89 28.38
CA TYR A 363 1.78 -19.68 27.44
C TYR A 363 2.34 -21.11 27.37
N SER A 364 1.45 -22.09 27.22
CA SER A 364 1.80 -23.51 27.10
C SER A 364 0.88 -24.23 26.11
N LEU A 365 1.35 -25.34 25.57
CA LEU A 365 0.54 -26.24 24.72
C LEU A 365 -0.20 -27.31 25.54
N ASP A 366 -0.16 -27.23 26.86
CA ASP A 366 -0.86 -28.16 27.76
C ASP A 366 -2.38 -28.03 27.64
N SER A 367 -3.09 -29.11 27.96
CA SER A 367 -4.55 -29.07 28.14
C SER A 367 -4.92 -28.50 29.51
N ILE A 368 -6.03 -27.76 29.59
CA ILE A 368 -6.56 -27.31 30.88
C ILE A 368 -6.97 -28.48 31.78
N ASP A 369 -7.38 -29.61 31.19
CA ASP A 369 -7.76 -30.82 31.91
C ASP A 369 -6.56 -31.50 32.59
N ASP A 370 -5.35 -31.24 32.08
CA ASP A 370 -4.09 -31.78 32.62
C ASP A 370 -3.50 -30.86 33.71
N PHE A 371 -4.12 -29.70 33.98
CA PHE A 371 -3.63 -28.78 34.99
C PHE A 371 -3.91 -29.29 36.41
N ASP A 372 -2.84 -29.66 37.12
CA ASP A 372 -2.87 -29.94 38.55
C ASP A 372 -2.09 -28.88 39.33
N MET A 373 -2.78 -28.21 40.26
CA MET A 373 -2.19 -27.21 41.13
C MET A 373 -1.11 -27.80 42.06
N SER A 374 -1.21 -29.10 42.41
CA SER A 374 -0.31 -29.75 43.36
C SER A 374 1.09 -30.04 42.77
N THR A 375 1.17 -30.17 41.45
CA THR A 375 2.37 -30.48 40.66
C THR A 375 2.71 -29.33 39.71
N THR A 376 2.04 -29.25 38.56
CA THR A 376 2.23 -28.22 37.51
C THR A 376 2.16 -26.80 38.09
N GLY A 377 1.22 -26.55 38.99
CA GLY A 377 1.08 -25.27 39.67
C GLY A 377 2.34 -24.85 40.45
N LYS A 378 2.96 -25.78 41.20
CA LYS A 378 4.18 -25.48 41.98
C LYS A 378 5.39 -25.23 41.08
N GLU A 379 5.54 -25.99 40.00
CA GLU A 379 6.64 -25.81 39.06
C GLU A 379 6.58 -24.46 38.35
N ILE A 380 5.38 -24.06 37.91
CA ILE A 380 5.13 -22.75 37.33
C ILE A 380 5.41 -21.64 38.35
N PHE A 381 4.97 -21.81 39.59
CA PHE A 381 5.19 -20.82 40.65
C PHE A 381 6.67 -20.62 40.95
N ASN A 382 7.45 -21.71 41.08
CA ASN A 382 8.91 -21.65 41.29
C ASN A 382 9.63 -20.97 40.12
N SER A 383 9.10 -21.09 38.91
CA SER A 383 9.68 -20.47 37.72
C SER A 383 9.49 -18.94 37.67
N THR A 384 8.69 -18.35 38.56
CA THR A 384 8.50 -16.88 38.63
C THR A 384 9.79 -16.14 39.05
N ASP A 385 10.67 -16.80 39.80
CA ASP A 385 11.96 -16.26 40.27
C ASP A 385 12.93 -15.94 39.12
N VAL A 386 12.81 -16.64 38.00
CA VAL A 386 13.66 -16.48 36.80
C VAL A 386 12.95 -15.76 35.65
N SER A 387 11.86 -15.06 35.95
CA SER A 387 11.06 -14.33 34.97
C SER A 387 11.77 -13.10 34.37
N ILE A 388 11.26 -12.62 33.24
CA ILE A 388 11.72 -11.38 32.61
C ILE A 388 10.61 -10.32 32.63
N ASN A 389 10.96 -9.09 33.01
CA ASN A 389 10.03 -7.96 32.88
C ASN A 389 9.70 -7.74 31.40
N ILE A 390 8.41 -7.68 31.05
CA ILE A 390 7.94 -7.44 29.69
C ILE A 390 8.56 -6.20 29.01
N GLU A 391 8.87 -5.16 29.78
CA GLU A 391 9.51 -3.93 29.31
C GLU A 391 10.97 -4.14 28.92
N LYS A 392 11.63 -5.15 29.50
CA LYS A 392 13.04 -5.49 29.25
C LYS A 392 13.22 -6.49 28.10
N ILE A 393 12.15 -7.11 27.60
CA ILE A 393 12.21 -8.05 26.48
C ILE A 393 12.61 -7.31 25.21
N ASN A 394 13.66 -7.80 24.57
CA ASN A 394 14.25 -7.26 23.34
C ASN A 394 14.41 -8.32 22.24
N PHE A 395 13.71 -9.45 22.37
CA PHE A 395 13.69 -10.57 21.41
C PHE A 395 15.05 -11.23 21.15
N ARG A 396 15.91 -11.31 22.19
CA ARG A 396 17.15 -12.09 22.11
C ARG A 396 16.93 -13.51 22.60
N THR A 397 17.42 -14.48 21.84
CA THR A 397 17.41 -15.89 22.21
C THR A 397 18.47 -16.17 23.27
N LEU A 398 18.13 -16.94 24.30
CA LEU A 398 19.03 -17.21 25.43
C LEU A 398 20.12 -18.24 25.13
N ASN A 399 19.92 -19.04 24.07
CA ASN A 399 20.79 -20.15 23.70
C ASN A 399 21.87 -19.79 22.66
N GLU A 400 21.94 -18.54 22.21
CA GLU A 400 23.05 -18.05 21.39
C GLU A 400 24.24 -17.71 22.30
N LYS A 401 25.19 -18.65 22.40
CA LYS A 401 26.55 -18.43 22.91
C LYS A 401 27.55 -18.44 21.78
#